data_AF-A0A1I3XBE8-F1
#
_entry.id   AF-A0A1I3XBE8-F1
#
_cell.length_a   1.000
_cell.length_b   1.000
_cell.length_c   1.000
_cell.angle_alpha   90.00
_cell.angle_beta   90.00
_cell.angle_gamma   90.00
#
_symmetry.space_group_name_H-M   'P 1'
#
loop_
_entity.id
_entity.type
_entity.pdbx_description
1 polymer ?
#
loop_
_entity_poly.entity_id
_entity_poly.type
_entity_poly.pdbx_seq_one_letter_code
_entity_poly.pdbx_strand_id
1 'polypeptide(L)'
;MSDAANVIPMMDAINPQYARAVALVVKEQKASTSFIQRHLGIGYNAASRLIEAMEDEGIVTSSDHVGHREVVAQEVPADIASAAAAIGSDGKIPMKETDADREVRDNTYRVTADELRSFVERFETLEVEKKEIADQQKEVMAEAKGRGFDTKALRKLIALRKKSADEIAEEEAILDMYKEAMGMR
;
A
#
# COMPACT_ATOMS: atom_id res chain seq x y z
N MET A 1 21.10 27.11 40.30
CA MET A 1 20.07 26.09 40.57
C MET A 1 18.79 26.63 39.95
N SER A 2 18.30 26.15 38.80
CA SER A 2 17.68 24.82 38.56
C SER A 2 16.48 24.57 39.51
N ASP A 3 15.28 24.15 39.13
CA ASP A 3 14.62 23.90 37.82
C ASP A 3 13.12 23.62 38.08
N ALA A 4 12.15 23.60 37.14
CA ALA A 4 12.08 23.88 35.70
C ALA A 4 10.60 24.14 35.26
N ALA A 5 10.38 24.41 33.97
CA ALA A 5 9.21 24.08 33.14
C ALA A 5 7.77 24.18 33.71
N ASN A 6 6.99 25.15 33.22
CA ASN A 6 6.10 24.87 32.07
C ASN A 6 5.73 26.19 31.37
N VAL A 7 6.55 26.63 30.41
CA VAL A 7 6.27 27.80 29.59
C VAL A 7 5.37 27.35 28.43
N ILE A 8 4.21 27.99 28.30
CA ILE A 8 3.25 27.80 27.21
C ILE A 8 4.00 27.93 25.87
N PRO A 9 4.01 26.90 24.99
CA PRO A 9 4.65 27.00 23.69
C PRO A 9 4.03 28.11 22.83
N MET A 10 4.87 28.74 22.01
CA MET A 10 4.51 29.85 21.14
C MET A 10 3.39 29.47 20.15
N MET A 11 2.67 30.49 19.68
CA MET A 11 1.78 30.39 18.52
C MET A 11 2.53 29.81 17.32
N ASP A 12 2.30 28.53 17.01
CA ASP A 12 2.88 27.88 15.85
C ASP A 12 2.38 28.56 14.57
N ALA A 13 3.31 28.86 13.65
CA ALA A 13 2.96 29.41 12.35
C ALA A 13 2.18 28.37 11.55
N ILE A 14 0.89 28.65 11.27
CA ILE A 14 0.01 27.79 10.48
C ILE A 14 0.75 27.36 9.21
N ASN A 15 0.86 26.06 8.98
CA ASN A 15 1.65 25.50 7.90
C ASN A 15 1.20 26.11 6.55
N PRO A 16 2.08 26.79 5.78
CA PRO A 16 1.72 27.44 4.53
C PRO A 16 1.05 26.50 3.51
N GLN A 17 1.45 25.22 3.49
CA GLN A 17 0.83 24.21 2.62
C GLN A 17 -0.57 23.82 3.09
N TYR A 18 -0.80 23.77 4.41
CA TYR A 18 -2.11 23.51 4.99
C TYR A 18 -3.09 24.64 4.69
N ALA A 19 -2.69 25.90 4.93
CA ALA A 19 -3.52 27.05 4.63
C ALA A 19 -3.91 27.13 3.15
N ARG A 20 -2.97 26.85 2.24
CA ARG A 20 -3.24 26.75 0.80
C ARG A 20 -4.16 25.57 0.44
N ALA A 21 -4.05 24.45 1.14
CA ALA A 21 -4.90 23.28 0.93
C ALA A 21 -6.34 23.53 1.39
N VAL A 22 -6.54 24.13 2.58
CA VAL A 22 -7.86 24.53 3.09
C VAL A 22 -8.51 25.52 2.12
N ALA A 23 -7.79 26.56 1.69
CA ALA A 23 -8.30 27.54 0.72
C ALA A 23 -8.74 26.90 -0.61
N LEU A 24 -8.02 25.90 -1.10
CA LEU A 24 -8.41 25.14 -2.29
C LEU A 24 -9.67 24.28 -2.06
N VAL A 25 -9.71 23.54 -0.94
CA VAL A 25 -10.81 22.62 -0.61
C VAL A 25 -12.12 23.38 -0.38
N VAL A 26 -12.08 24.49 0.36
CA VAL A 26 -13.24 25.37 0.58
C VAL A 26 -13.72 26.02 -0.71
N LYS A 27 -12.79 26.50 -1.57
CA LYS A 27 -13.15 27.12 -2.85
C LYS A 27 -13.81 26.13 -3.82
N GLU A 28 -13.25 24.93 -3.96
CA GLU A 28 -13.67 23.96 -4.98
C GLU A 28 -14.67 22.93 -4.45
N GLN A 29 -15.01 23.00 -3.16
CA GLN A 29 -15.95 22.13 -2.43
C GLN A 29 -15.68 20.63 -2.66
N LYS A 30 -14.39 20.26 -2.66
CA LYS A 30 -13.90 18.89 -2.93
C LYS A 30 -12.76 18.52 -2.01
N ALA A 31 -13.02 17.58 -1.10
CA ALA A 31 -12.02 17.00 -0.21
C ALA A 31 -11.65 15.57 -0.66
N SER A 32 -10.50 15.40 -1.31
CA SER A 32 -9.89 14.07 -1.47
C SER A 32 -8.38 14.16 -1.63
N THR A 33 -7.67 13.10 -1.20
CA THR A 33 -6.21 13.02 -1.29
C THR A 33 -5.73 13.25 -2.72
N SER A 34 -6.29 12.52 -3.70
CA SER A 34 -5.96 12.67 -5.12
C SER A 34 -6.27 14.05 -5.70
N PHE A 35 -7.28 14.76 -5.17
CA PHE A 35 -7.59 16.13 -5.57
C PHE A 35 -6.49 17.09 -5.08
N ILE A 36 -6.11 17.03 -3.81
CA ILE A 36 -5.04 17.87 -3.24
C ILE A 36 -3.68 17.58 -3.91
N GLN A 37 -3.34 16.30 -4.13
CA GLN A 37 -2.10 15.92 -4.84
C GLN A 37 -1.95 16.63 -6.19
N ARG A 38 -2.99 16.58 -7.04
CA ARG A 38 -2.92 17.13 -8.40
C ARG A 38 -2.81 18.66 -8.43
N HIS A 39 -3.48 19.35 -7.51
CA HIS A 39 -3.52 20.82 -7.49
C HIS A 39 -2.36 21.47 -6.73
N LEU A 40 -1.80 20.79 -5.73
CA LEU A 40 -0.64 21.29 -4.98
C LEU A 40 0.69 20.68 -5.44
N GLY A 41 0.68 19.64 -6.28
CA GLY A 41 1.88 18.96 -6.79
C GLY A 41 2.62 18.13 -5.72
N ILE A 42 1.90 17.66 -4.70
CA ILE A 42 2.48 16.96 -3.55
C ILE A 42 2.26 15.44 -3.60
N GLY A 43 3.13 14.68 -2.93
CA GLY A 43 3.03 13.22 -2.81
C GLY A 43 1.82 12.76 -1.98
N TYR A 44 1.42 11.50 -2.16
CA TYR A 44 0.21 10.92 -1.53
C TYR A 44 0.19 11.07 -0.01
N ASN A 45 1.27 10.67 0.67
CA ASN A 45 1.37 10.74 2.12
C ASN A 45 1.32 12.18 2.67
N ALA A 46 1.76 13.17 1.88
CA ALA A 46 1.64 14.57 2.25
C ALA A 46 0.18 15.04 2.12
N ALA A 47 -0.50 14.69 1.02
CA ALA A 47 -1.92 15.00 0.83
C ALA A 47 -2.84 14.29 1.85
N SER A 48 -2.51 13.06 2.26
CA SER A 48 -3.25 12.33 3.31
C SER A 48 -3.22 13.09 4.63
N ARG A 49 -2.03 13.46 5.12
CA ARG A 49 -1.87 14.25 6.36
C ARG A 49 -2.58 15.59 6.33
N LEU A 50 -2.66 16.25 5.16
CA LEU A 50 -3.41 17.50 5.02
C LEU A 50 -4.93 17.27 5.09
N ILE A 51 -5.44 16.15 4.57
CA ILE A 51 -6.85 15.75 4.71
C ILE A 51 -7.18 15.35 6.14
N GLU A 52 -6.28 14.60 6.80
CA GLU A 52 -6.41 14.19 8.21
C GLU A 52 -6.50 15.42 9.13
N ALA A 53 -5.58 16.38 8.99
CA ALA A 53 -5.64 17.64 9.74
C ALA A 53 -6.93 18.45 9.47
N MET A 54 -7.44 18.46 8.24
CA MET A 54 -8.74 19.10 7.93
C MET A 54 -9.93 18.38 8.57
N GLU A 55 -9.84 17.07 8.81
CA GLU A 55 -10.88 16.30 9.51
C GLU A 55 -10.85 16.61 11.01
N ASP A 56 -9.66 16.59 11.62
CA ASP A 56 -9.46 16.93 13.03
C ASP A 56 -9.90 18.38 13.37
N GLU A 57 -9.68 19.32 12.44
CA GLU A 57 -10.13 20.72 12.56
C GLU A 57 -11.60 20.94 12.13
N GLY A 58 -12.31 19.91 11.66
CA GLY A 58 -13.72 19.99 11.26
C GLY A 58 -13.99 20.77 9.96
N ILE A 59 -12.97 20.99 9.13
CA ILE A 59 -13.07 21.60 7.80
C ILE A 59 -13.73 20.65 6.79
N VAL A 60 -13.47 19.34 6.94
CA VAL A 60 -14.04 18.26 6.12
C VAL A 60 -14.64 17.17 7.01
N THR A 61 -15.61 16.42 6.50
CA THR A 61 -16.13 15.25 7.21
C THR A 61 -15.11 14.12 7.24
N SER A 62 -15.32 13.18 8.16
CA SER A 62 -14.81 11.81 8.02
C SER A 62 -15.17 11.21 6.67
N SER A 63 -14.34 10.27 6.24
CA SER A 63 -14.57 9.50 5.01
C SER A 63 -15.84 8.65 5.12
N ASP A 64 -16.61 8.61 4.05
CA ASP A 64 -17.60 7.54 3.84
C ASP A 64 -16.91 6.20 3.49
N HIS A 65 -17.71 5.19 3.18
CA HIS A 65 -17.26 3.83 2.84
C HIS A 65 -16.56 3.73 1.47
N VAL A 66 -16.52 4.82 0.68
CA VAL A 66 -16.01 4.90 -0.69
C VAL A 66 -14.80 5.87 -0.79
N GLY A 67 -14.48 6.60 0.28
CA GLY A 67 -13.41 7.60 0.30
C GLY A 67 -13.88 9.03 0.04
N HIS A 68 -15.19 9.26 -0.02
CA HIS A 68 -15.77 10.59 -0.20
C HIS A 68 -15.85 11.34 1.14
N ARG A 69 -15.62 12.65 1.09
CA ARG A 69 -15.61 13.57 2.22
C ARG A 69 -16.31 14.84 1.78
N GLU A 70 -17.28 15.29 2.58
CA GLU A 70 -17.96 16.56 2.34
C GLU A 70 -17.14 17.70 2.96
N VAL A 71 -17.20 18.88 2.34
CA VAL A 71 -16.54 20.08 2.88
C VAL A 71 -17.56 20.79 3.77
N VAL A 72 -17.25 20.89 5.06
CA VAL A 72 -18.14 21.47 6.07
C VAL A 72 -17.94 22.99 6.14
N ALA A 73 -16.70 23.46 5.93
CA ALA A 73 -16.37 24.87 5.94
C ALA A 73 -16.89 25.61 4.69
N GLN A 74 -17.71 26.64 4.92
CA GLN A 74 -18.22 27.54 3.87
C GLN A 74 -17.24 28.67 3.54
N GLU A 75 -16.44 29.09 4.52
CA GLU A 75 -15.39 30.12 4.39
C GLU A 75 -14.10 29.61 5.04
N VAL A 76 -12.95 30.13 4.60
CA VAL A 76 -11.64 29.78 5.19
C VAL A 76 -11.51 30.50 6.54
N PRO A 77 -11.18 29.80 7.65
CA PRO A 77 -10.94 30.43 8.94
C PRO A 77 -9.95 31.60 8.86
N ALA A 78 -10.21 32.69 9.58
CA ALA A 78 -9.51 33.97 9.37
C ALA A 78 -8.00 33.92 9.70
N ASP A 79 -7.63 33.11 10.68
CA ASP A 79 -6.26 32.75 11.03
C ASP A 79 -5.57 32.01 9.87
N ILE A 80 -6.21 30.98 9.32
CA ILE A 80 -5.72 30.22 8.16
C ILE A 80 -5.64 31.10 6.90
N ALA A 81 -6.63 31.96 6.67
CA ALA A 81 -6.69 32.87 5.52
C ALA A 81 -5.51 33.85 5.50
N SER A 82 -5.08 34.32 6.68
CA SER A 82 -3.90 35.20 6.82
C SER A 82 -2.60 34.51 6.37
N ALA A 83 -2.45 33.21 6.69
CA ALA A 83 -1.31 32.40 6.29
C ALA A 83 -1.33 32.07 4.78
N ALA A 84 -2.52 31.83 4.20
CA ALA A 84 -2.67 31.60 2.77
C ALA A 84 -2.31 32.85 1.94
N ALA A 85 -2.71 34.04 2.38
CA ALA A 85 -2.45 35.31 1.70
C ALA A 85 -0.96 35.73 1.69
N ALA A 86 -0.15 35.19 2.60
CA ALA A 86 1.29 35.42 2.63
C ALA A 86 2.07 34.69 1.51
N ILE A 87 1.40 33.81 0.75
CA ILE A 87 1.99 33.00 -0.32
C ILE A 87 1.55 33.57 -1.67
N GLY A 88 2.49 34.13 -2.43
CA GLY A 88 2.22 34.66 -3.77
C GLY A 88 1.60 33.61 -4.71
N SER A 89 0.78 34.08 -5.65
CA SER A 89 -0.06 33.24 -6.54
C SER A 89 0.70 32.23 -7.40
N ASP A 90 2.00 32.43 -7.61
CA ASP A 90 2.82 31.66 -8.54
C ASP A 90 3.32 30.33 -7.96
N GLY A 91 2.38 29.46 -7.58
CA GLY A 91 2.40 28.01 -7.85
C GLY A 91 3.43 27.11 -7.15
N LYS A 92 4.69 27.53 -7.06
CA LYS A 92 5.84 26.82 -6.49
C LYS A 92 6.44 27.70 -5.40
N ILE A 93 6.52 27.19 -4.18
CA ILE A 93 7.50 27.70 -3.22
C ILE A 93 8.86 27.26 -3.77
N PRO A 94 9.77 28.14 -4.21
CA PRO A 94 11.16 27.76 -4.42
C PRO A 94 11.77 27.67 -3.02
N MET A 95 11.47 26.57 -2.33
CA MET A 95 12.42 26.05 -1.36
C MET A 95 13.67 25.82 -2.23
N LYS A 96 14.68 26.68 -2.07
CA LYS A 96 15.98 26.43 -2.68
C LYS A 96 16.42 25.12 -2.06
N GLU A 97 16.22 24.05 -2.81
CA GLU A 97 16.56 22.71 -2.38
C GLU A 97 18.03 22.75 -1.99
N THR A 98 18.29 22.70 -0.69
CA THR A 98 19.65 22.85 -0.18
C THR A 98 20.42 21.62 -0.60
N ASP A 99 21.75 21.71 -0.65
CA ASP A 99 22.55 20.55 -1.04
C ASP A 99 22.37 19.39 -0.03
N ALA A 100 22.01 19.71 1.23
CA ALA A 100 21.57 18.75 2.24
C ALA A 100 20.20 18.10 1.93
N ASP A 101 19.22 18.87 1.45
CA ASP A 101 17.90 18.32 1.05
C ASP A 101 18.05 17.33 -0.13
N ARG A 102 18.93 17.64 -1.10
CA ARG A 102 19.28 16.71 -2.19
C ARG A 102 19.95 15.45 -1.63
N GLU A 103 20.92 15.59 -0.74
CA GLU A 103 21.63 14.46 -0.16
C GLU A 103 20.71 13.51 0.62
N VAL A 104 19.77 14.04 1.41
CA VAL A 104 18.77 13.24 2.13
C VAL A 104 17.82 12.53 1.17
N ARG A 105 17.33 13.24 0.14
CA ARG A 105 16.44 12.68 -0.88
C ARG A 105 17.12 11.59 -1.71
N ASP A 106 18.35 11.84 -2.17
CA ASP A 106 19.09 10.91 -3.01
C ASP A 106 19.57 9.69 -2.22
N ASN A 107 19.91 9.85 -0.92
CA ASN A 107 20.09 8.71 -0.02
C ASN A 107 18.79 7.91 0.20
N THR A 108 17.64 8.59 0.36
CA THR A 108 16.34 7.91 0.49
C THR A 108 16.04 7.08 -0.77
N TYR A 109 16.20 7.67 -1.96
CA TYR A 109 16.04 6.94 -3.21
C TYR A 109 17.02 5.77 -3.34
N ARG A 110 18.30 5.97 -2.98
CA ARG A 110 19.31 4.91 -2.99
C ARG A 110 18.93 3.73 -2.08
N VAL A 111 18.49 4.01 -0.85
CA VAL A 111 17.99 2.98 0.08
C VAL A 111 16.80 2.22 -0.50
N THR A 112 15.82 2.89 -1.10
CA THR A 112 14.69 2.22 -1.75
C THR A 112 15.08 1.44 -3.01
N ALA A 113 16.10 1.89 -3.75
CA ALA A 113 16.61 1.19 -4.93
C ALA A 113 17.44 -0.05 -4.55
N ASP A 114 18.18 0.02 -3.44
CA ASP A 114 18.93 -1.11 -2.89
C ASP A 114 17.97 -2.17 -2.31
N GLU A 115 16.87 -1.76 -1.65
CA GLU A 115 15.79 -2.65 -1.22
C GLU A 115 15.08 -3.33 -2.41
N LEU A 116 14.71 -2.55 -3.45
CA LEU A 116 14.13 -3.10 -4.68
C LEU A 116 15.07 -4.12 -5.34
N ARG A 117 16.38 -3.83 -5.41
CA ARG A 117 17.37 -4.77 -5.95
C ARG A 117 17.42 -6.07 -5.12
N SER A 118 17.39 -5.96 -3.80
CA SER A 118 17.33 -7.13 -2.90
C SER A 118 16.07 -7.99 -3.09
N PHE A 119 14.92 -7.40 -3.41
CA PHE A 119 13.72 -8.16 -3.77
C PHE A 119 13.88 -8.89 -5.11
N VAL A 120 14.44 -8.22 -6.13
CA VAL A 120 14.68 -8.81 -7.46
C VAL A 120 15.68 -9.97 -7.37
N GLU A 121 16.85 -9.76 -6.76
CA GLU A 121 17.90 -10.78 -6.63
C GLU A 121 17.40 -12.04 -5.90
N ARG A 122 16.62 -11.88 -4.83
CA ARG A 122 15.99 -13.01 -4.12
C ARG A 122 14.97 -13.74 -4.98
N PHE A 123 14.16 -13.01 -5.74
CA PHE A 123 13.16 -13.62 -6.63
C PHE A 123 13.80 -14.38 -7.80
N GLU A 124 14.84 -13.81 -8.42
CA GLU A 124 15.61 -14.48 -9.48
C GLU A 124 16.30 -15.74 -8.97
N THR A 125 16.87 -15.70 -7.76
CA THR A 125 17.44 -16.89 -7.08
C THR A 125 16.37 -17.98 -6.89
N LEU A 126 15.18 -17.61 -6.38
CA LEU A 126 14.08 -18.56 -6.19
C LEU A 126 13.55 -19.17 -7.50
N GLU A 127 13.54 -18.44 -8.61
CA GLU A 127 13.17 -19.00 -9.92
C GLU A 127 14.22 -19.98 -10.46
N VAL A 128 15.52 -19.76 -10.18
CA VAL A 128 16.59 -20.74 -10.46
C VAL A 128 16.40 -22.00 -9.62
N GLU A 129 16.27 -21.88 -8.30
CA GLU A 129 16.05 -23.00 -7.38
C GLU A 129 14.79 -23.81 -7.76
N LYS A 130 13.68 -23.13 -8.06
CA LYS A 130 12.42 -23.74 -8.52
C LYS A 130 12.62 -24.53 -9.82
N LYS A 131 13.44 -24.04 -10.75
CA LYS A 131 13.79 -24.76 -11.99
C LYS A 131 14.64 -25.98 -11.69
N GLU A 132 15.67 -25.87 -10.85
CA GLU A 132 16.51 -27.01 -10.43
C GLU A 132 15.68 -28.10 -9.74
N ILE A 133 14.81 -27.72 -8.80
CA ILE A 133 13.87 -28.64 -8.13
C ILE A 133 12.93 -29.30 -9.15
N ALA A 134 12.44 -28.56 -10.15
CA ALA A 134 11.57 -29.12 -11.19
C ALA A 134 12.33 -30.11 -12.10
N ASP A 135 13.62 -29.91 -12.35
CA ASP A 135 14.46 -30.85 -13.11
C ASP A 135 14.83 -32.09 -12.27
N GLN A 136 15.16 -31.94 -10.99
CA GLN A 136 15.31 -33.05 -10.03
C GLN A 136 14.03 -33.92 -9.94
N GLN A 137 12.85 -33.30 -9.90
CA GLN A 137 11.57 -34.02 -9.92
C GLN A 137 11.36 -34.83 -11.22
N LYS A 138 11.86 -34.35 -12.37
CA LYS A 138 11.83 -35.12 -13.63
C LYS A 138 12.78 -36.29 -13.59
N GLU A 139 13.98 -36.13 -13.02
CA GLU A 139 14.96 -37.20 -12.87
C GLU A 139 14.42 -38.35 -12.02
N VAL A 140 13.86 -38.07 -10.84
CA VAL A 140 13.21 -39.08 -9.97
C VAL A 140 12.07 -39.81 -10.70
N MET A 141 11.27 -39.09 -11.49
CA MET A 141 10.20 -39.69 -12.31
C MET A 141 10.74 -40.54 -13.47
N ALA A 142 11.89 -40.18 -14.06
CA ALA A 142 12.57 -40.96 -15.09
C ALA A 142 13.21 -42.23 -14.51
N GLU A 143 13.82 -42.14 -13.32
CA GLU A 143 14.33 -43.29 -12.59
C GLU A 143 13.21 -44.28 -12.23
N ALA A 144 12.09 -43.78 -11.68
CA ALA A 144 10.93 -44.60 -11.39
C ALA A 144 10.40 -45.32 -12.65
N LYS A 145 10.37 -44.62 -13.79
CA LYS A 145 10.01 -45.22 -15.09
C LYS A 145 11.01 -46.30 -15.53
N GLY A 146 12.32 -46.07 -15.35
CA GLY A 146 13.38 -47.03 -15.66
C GLY A 146 13.30 -48.30 -14.79
N ARG A 147 12.83 -48.17 -13.55
CA ARG A 147 12.51 -49.27 -12.63
C ARG A 147 11.15 -49.95 -12.90
N GLY A 148 10.40 -49.50 -13.91
CA GLY A 148 9.12 -50.09 -14.34
C GLY A 148 7.85 -49.52 -13.70
N PHE A 149 7.92 -48.45 -12.92
CA PHE A 149 6.74 -47.83 -12.30
C PHE A 149 5.97 -46.91 -13.27
N ASP A 150 4.63 -46.90 -13.16
CA ASP A 150 3.79 -45.96 -13.91
C ASP A 150 3.87 -44.54 -13.32
N THR A 151 4.51 -43.63 -14.06
CA THR A 151 4.68 -42.23 -13.63
C THR A 151 3.38 -41.40 -13.60
N LYS A 152 2.30 -41.81 -14.28
CA LYS A 152 0.98 -41.18 -14.17
C LYS A 152 0.31 -41.60 -12.86
N ALA A 153 0.39 -42.89 -12.51
CA ALA A 153 -0.08 -43.41 -11.23
C ALA A 153 0.65 -42.75 -10.05
N LEU A 154 1.99 -42.64 -10.13
CA LEU A 154 2.80 -41.95 -9.10
C LEU A 154 2.43 -40.47 -8.94
N ARG A 155 2.20 -39.72 -10.03
CA ARG A 155 1.73 -38.33 -9.94
C ARG A 155 0.36 -38.21 -9.26
N LYS A 156 -0.59 -39.10 -9.60
CA LYS A 156 -1.89 -39.17 -8.92
C LYS A 156 -1.74 -39.47 -7.43
N LEU A 157 -0.91 -40.44 -7.07
CA LEU A 157 -0.63 -40.79 -5.66
C LEU A 157 -0.04 -39.62 -4.88
N ILE A 158 0.93 -38.89 -5.46
CA ILE A 158 1.51 -37.69 -4.83
C ILE A 158 0.45 -36.59 -4.66
N ALA A 159 -0.43 -36.39 -5.64
CA ALA A 159 -1.52 -35.42 -5.54
C ALA A 159 -2.53 -35.80 -4.43
N LEU A 160 -2.95 -37.06 -4.36
CA LEU A 160 -3.83 -37.57 -3.29
C LEU A 160 -3.18 -37.42 -1.91
N ARG A 161 -1.87 -37.69 -1.79
CA ARG A 161 -1.10 -37.52 -0.53
C ARG A 161 -0.90 -36.05 -0.11
N LYS A 162 -1.25 -35.08 -0.94
CA LYS A 162 -1.24 -33.65 -0.60
C LYS A 162 -2.59 -33.14 -0.10
N LYS A 163 -3.68 -33.88 -0.33
CA LYS A 163 -5.01 -33.52 0.15
C LYS A 163 -5.11 -33.73 1.66
N SER A 164 -5.90 -32.89 2.33
CA SER A 164 -6.25 -33.08 3.73
C SER A 164 -7.24 -34.24 3.88
N ALA A 165 -7.42 -34.74 5.11
CA ALA A 165 -8.44 -35.74 5.40
C ALA A 165 -9.86 -35.21 5.13
N ASP A 166 -10.08 -33.91 5.39
CA ASP A 166 -11.36 -33.24 5.19
C ASP A 166 -11.69 -33.08 3.70
N GLU A 167 -10.71 -32.66 2.88
CA GLU A 167 -10.85 -32.58 1.41
C GLU A 167 -11.17 -33.95 0.78
N ILE A 168 -10.56 -35.03 1.31
CA ILE A 168 -10.85 -36.39 0.86
C ILE A 168 -12.29 -36.80 1.24
N ALA A 169 -12.71 -36.52 2.48
CA ALA A 169 -14.05 -36.86 2.95
C ALA A 169 -15.15 -36.10 2.20
N GLU A 170 -14.95 -34.82 1.89
CA GLU A 170 -15.88 -34.03 1.06
C GLU A 170 -15.99 -34.57 -0.37
N GLU A 171 -14.86 -34.88 -1.02
CA GLU A 171 -14.85 -35.48 -2.36
C GLU A 171 -15.50 -36.87 -2.39
N GLU A 172 -15.24 -37.72 -1.40
CA GLU A 172 -15.84 -39.05 -1.30
C GLU A 172 -17.36 -38.97 -1.08
N ALA A 173 -17.83 -38.08 -0.20
CA ALA A 173 -19.27 -37.88 0.04
C ALA A 173 -20.01 -37.39 -1.23
N ILE A 174 -19.43 -36.44 -1.98
CA ILE A 174 -20.00 -35.97 -3.25
C ILE A 174 -19.99 -37.10 -4.30
N LEU A 175 -18.89 -37.85 -4.37
CA LEU A 175 -18.75 -38.95 -5.32
C LEU A 175 -19.75 -40.07 -5.06
N ASP A 176 -19.99 -40.43 -3.80
CA ASP A 176 -20.96 -41.46 -3.42
C ASP A 176 -22.41 -41.03 -3.70
N MET A 177 -22.75 -39.75 -3.47
CA MET A 177 -24.03 -39.18 -3.91
C MET A 177 -24.23 -39.31 -5.43
N TYR A 178 -23.19 -39.04 -6.24
CA TYR A 178 -23.26 -39.19 -7.69
C TYR A 178 -23.31 -40.66 -8.14
N LYS A 179 -22.57 -41.57 -7.49
CA LYS A 179 -22.66 -43.02 -7.74
C LYS A 179 -24.07 -43.53 -7.51
N GLU A 180 -24.70 -43.14 -6.40
CA GLU A 180 -26.08 -43.53 -6.08
C GLU A 180 -27.07 -43.00 -7.12
N ALA A 181 -26.97 -41.72 -7.51
CA ALA A 181 -27.79 -41.12 -8.55
C ALA A 181 -27.64 -41.82 -9.93
N MET A 182 -26.45 -42.38 -10.21
CA MET A 182 -26.15 -43.13 -11.43
C MET A 182 -26.44 -44.64 -11.32
N GLY A 183 -26.92 -45.12 -10.16
CA GLY A 183 -27.17 -46.55 -9.92
C GLY A 183 -25.90 -47.42 -9.84
N MET A 184 -24.73 -46.80 -9.65
CA MET A 184 -23.42 -47.44 -9.61
C MET A 184 -23.01 -47.77 -8.16
N ARG A 185 -23.64 -48.80 -7.58
CA ARG A 185 -23.25 -49.37 -6.27
C ARG A 185 -22.22 -50.49 -6.43
#